data_AF-A0A956IL57-F1
#
_entry.id   AF-A0A956IL57-F1
#
_cell.length_a   1.000
_cell.length_b   1.000
_cell.length_c   1.000
_cell.angle_alpha   90.00
_cell.angle_beta   90.00
_cell.angle_gamma   90.00
#
_symmetry.space_group_name_H-M   'P 1'
#
loop_
_entity.id
_entity.type
_entity.pdbx_description
1 polymer ?
#
loop_
_entity_poly.entity_id
_entity_poly.type
_entity_poly.pdbx_seq_one_letter_code
_entity_poly.pdbx_strand_id
1 'polypeptide(L)'
;MRIASLLIDGQPKLGVRKGQSYLLVSDVDPTLGTDVGLCLASGDDWALRAAEAAKTARAVELDAVRHRPLVPNPPKLLCLGLNDVDHAAEGGFDVPDFPAVFARIASSLIGHREPMLRPRESEQLDYECELAVVIGRAGRRIPEEQALDHVAGYTVFNDG
;
A
#
# COMPACT_ATOMS: atom_id res chain seq x y z
N MET A 1 -1.76 -12.10 -7.43
CA MET A 1 -2.39 -12.27 -6.09
C MET A 1 -2.76 -10.89 -5.55
N ARG A 2 -3.82 -10.75 -4.75
CA ARG A 2 -4.14 -9.48 -4.05
C ARG A 2 -4.09 -9.72 -2.54
N ILE A 3 -3.39 -8.86 -1.81
CA ILE A 3 -3.14 -9.00 -0.37
C ILE A 3 -3.54 -7.71 0.35
N ALA A 4 -3.90 -7.81 1.63
CA ALA A 4 -4.35 -6.67 2.42
C ALA A 4 -3.90 -6.79 3.89
N SER A 5 -3.67 -5.63 4.51
CA SER A 5 -3.51 -5.47 5.95
C SER A 5 -4.85 -5.17 6.56
N LEU A 6 -5.30 -6.03 7.46
CA LEU A 6 -6.65 -6.03 8.00
C LEU A 6 -6.64 -5.86 9.52
N LEU A 7 -7.77 -5.42 10.05
CA LEU A 7 -8.10 -5.42 11.46
C LEU A 7 -9.40 -6.20 11.65
N ILE A 8 -9.33 -7.28 12.43
CA ILE A 8 -10.46 -8.17 12.71
C ILE A 8 -10.53 -8.34 14.23
N ASP A 9 -11.64 -7.95 14.84
CA ASP A 9 -11.83 -7.96 16.30
C ASP A 9 -10.68 -7.26 17.07
N GLY A 10 -10.19 -6.15 16.50
CA GLY A 10 -9.07 -5.38 17.05
C GLY A 10 -7.69 -6.02 16.85
N GLN A 11 -7.60 -7.17 16.18
CA GLN A 11 -6.35 -7.87 15.91
C GLN A 11 -5.87 -7.65 14.47
N PRO A 12 -4.58 -7.28 14.27
CA PRO A 12 -4.01 -7.13 12.94
C PRO A 12 -3.87 -8.50 12.27
N LYS A 13 -4.27 -8.58 10.99
CA LYS A 13 -4.23 -9.81 10.18
C LYS A 13 -3.75 -9.51 8.77
N LEU A 14 -3.05 -10.47 8.18
CA LEU A 14 -2.72 -10.49 6.76
C LEU A 14 -3.75 -11.33 6.01
N GLY A 15 -4.35 -10.76 4.96
CA GLY A 15 -5.40 -11.41 4.19
C GLY A 15 -5.08 -11.49 2.70
N VAL A 16 -5.33 -12.64 2.07
CA VAL A 16 -5.33 -12.79 0.61
C VAL A 16 -6.77 -12.73 0.09
N ARG A 17 -7.02 -11.89 -0.92
CA ARG A 17 -8.37 -11.70 -1.48
C ARG A 17 -8.81 -12.93 -2.29
N LYS A 18 -10.03 -13.43 -2.04
CA LYS A 18 -10.70 -14.45 -2.86
C LYS A 18 -12.18 -14.10 -3.04
N GLY A 19 -12.60 -13.73 -4.25
CA GLY A 19 -14.00 -13.37 -4.50
C GLY A 19 -14.43 -12.19 -3.62
N GLN A 20 -15.44 -12.40 -2.75
CA GLN A 20 -15.94 -11.43 -1.76
C GLN A 20 -15.41 -11.64 -0.32
N SER A 21 -14.43 -12.52 -0.12
CA SER A 21 -13.76 -12.69 1.17
C SER A 21 -12.26 -12.40 1.15
N TYR A 22 -11.67 -12.35 2.36
CA TYR A 22 -10.25 -12.46 2.63
C TYR A 22 -9.95 -13.81 3.30
N LEU A 23 -8.89 -14.47 2.85
CA LEU A 23 -8.31 -15.65 3.46
C LEU A 23 -7.24 -15.20 4.45
N LEU A 24 -7.41 -15.49 5.74
CA LEU A 24 -6.52 -15.00 6.80
C LEU A 24 -5.21 -15.81 6.86
N VAL A 25 -4.29 -15.52 5.95
CA VAL A 25 -3.04 -16.29 5.79
C VAL A 25 -2.12 -16.19 7.00
N SER A 26 -2.16 -15.09 7.76
CA SER A 26 -1.38 -14.94 9.00
C SER A 26 -1.86 -15.87 10.13
N ASP A 27 -3.07 -16.42 10.05
CA ASP A 27 -3.56 -17.41 11.02
C ASP A 27 -2.99 -18.81 10.75
N VAL A 28 -2.56 -19.06 9.51
CA VAL A 28 -1.98 -20.34 9.08
C VAL A 28 -0.45 -20.29 9.11
N ASP A 29 0.14 -19.23 8.57
CA ASP A 29 1.58 -18.96 8.65
C ASP A 29 1.83 -17.61 9.35
N PRO A 30 2.00 -17.61 10.69
CA PRO A 30 2.29 -16.40 11.45
C PRO A 30 3.59 -15.72 11.06
N THR A 31 4.52 -16.43 10.42
CA THR A 31 5.83 -15.88 10.04
C THR A 31 5.74 -14.97 8.81
N LEU A 32 4.59 -14.91 8.13
CA LEU A 32 4.28 -13.88 7.14
C LEU A 32 3.99 -12.51 7.78
N GLY A 33 3.86 -12.44 9.11
CA GLY A 33 3.47 -11.22 9.80
C GLY A 33 1.98 -10.87 9.62
N THR A 34 1.59 -9.70 10.12
CA THR A 34 0.18 -9.28 10.25
C THR A 34 -0.19 -8.06 9.41
N ASP A 35 0.73 -7.63 8.54
CA ASP A 35 0.52 -6.62 7.52
C ASP A 35 1.45 -6.87 6.32
N VAL A 36 1.17 -6.21 5.19
CA VAL A 36 1.93 -6.39 3.94
C VAL A 36 3.39 -6.00 4.10
N GLY A 37 3.72 -5.00 4.92
CA GLY A 37 5.11 -4.61 5.15
C GLY A 37 5.92 -5.73 5.79
N LEU A 38 5.37 -6.32 6.86
CA LEU A 38 5.97 -7.49 7.52
C LEU A 38 6.05 -8.71 6.58
N CYS A 39 5.03 -8.90 5.74
CA CYS A 39 5.02 -9.97 4.75
C CYS A 39 6.16 -9.85 3.74
N LEU A 40 6.36 -8.67 3.16
CA LEU A 40 7.46 -8.41 2.24
C LEU A 40 8.84 -8.55 2.92
N ALA A 41 8.93 -8.23 4.21
CA ALA A 41 10.15 -8.40 5.01
C ALA A 41 10.39 -9.86 5.44
N SER A 42 9.43 -10.77 5.25
CA SER A 42 9.52 -12.17 5.73
C SER A 42 10.36 -13.11 4.85
N GLY A 43 10.87 -12.61 3.71
CA GLY A 43 11.68 -13.35 2.74
C GLY A 43 11.12 -13.26 1.32
N ASP A 44 11.97 -13.49 0.31
CA ASP A 44 11.59 -13.38 -1.12
C ASP A 44 10.52 -14.41 -1.53
N ASP A 45 10.34 -15.48 -0.74
CA ASP A 45 9.35 -16.53 -0.97
C ASP A 45 7.97 -16.23 -0.35
N TRP A 46 7.77 -15.03 0.22
CA TRP A 46 6.52 -14.62 0.87
C TRP A 46 5.27 -14.91 0.03
N ALA A 47 5.36 -14.73 -1.29
CA ALA A 47 4.22 -14.91 -2.19
C ALA A 47 3.81 -16.39 -2.31
N LEU A 48 4.79 -17.30 -2.35
CA LEU A 48 4.56 -18.74 -2.38
C LEU A 48 3.96 -19.20 -1.05
N ARG A 49 4.51 -18.72 0.07
CA ARG A 49 4.02 -19.03 1.42
C ARG A 49 2.60 -18.51 1.67
N ALA A 50 2.29 -17.28 1.24
CA ALA A 50 0.94 -16.74 1.30
C ALA A 50 -0.05 -17.54 0.44
N ALA A 51 0.36 -17.99 -0.75
CA ALA A 51 -0.46 -18.83 -1.60
C ALA A 51 -0.71 -20.23 -0.99
N GLU A 52 0.29 -20.81 -0.33
CA GLU A 52 0.15 -22.08 0.38
C GLU A 52 -0.79 -21.96 1.58
N ALA A 53 -0.55 -20.96 2.44
CA ALA A 53 -1.41 -20.67 3.58
C ALA A 53 -2.87 -20.43 3.17
N ALA A 54 -3.10 -19.76 2.03
CA ALA A 54 -4.43 -19.48 1.49
C ALA A 54 -5.23 -20.75 1.16
N LYS A 55 -4.60 -21.92 0.98
CA LYS A 55 -5.31 -23.18 0.68
C LYS A 55 -6.16 -23.67 1.86
N THR A 56 -5.74 -23.38 3.09
CA THR A 56 -6.38 -23.84 4.33
C THR A 56 -6.86 -22.71 5.23
N ALA A 57 -6.53 -21.46 4.91
CA ALA A 57 -6.91 -20.29 5.69
C ALA A 57 -8.44 -20.10 5.75
N ARG A 58 -8.92 -19.67 6.92
CA ARG A 58 -10.31 -19.27 7.14
C ARG A 58 -10.65 -18.06 6.25
N ALA A 59 -11.82 -18.10 5.61
CA ALA A 59 -12.39 -16.98 4.87
C ALA A 59 -13.19 -16.06 5.79
N VAL A 60 -13.09 -14.75 5.58
CA VAL A 60 -13.90 -13.70 6.23
C VAL A 60 -14.43 -12.74 5.16
N GLU A 61 -15.72 -12.43 5.19
CA GLU A 61 -16.35 -11.52 4.22
C GLU A 61 -15.79 -10.10 4.31
N LEU A 62 -15.82 -9.35 3.20
CA LEU A 62 -15.30 -7.97 3.15
C LEU A 62 -15.88 -7.06 4.23
N ASP A 63 -17.19 -7.15 4.45
CA ASP A 63 -17.89 -6.22 5.35
C ASP A 63 -17.65 -6.55 6.83
N ALA A 64 -17.00 -7.68 7.11
CA ALA A 64 -16.61 -8.10 8.46
C ALA A 64 -15.17 -7.72 8.83
N VAL A 65 -14.46 -6.97 7.97
CA VAL A 65 -13.08 -6.51 8.24
C VAL A 65 -12.98 -5.00 8.14
N ARG A 66 -12.04 -4.43 8.89
CA ARG A 66 -11.55 -3.07 8.64
C ARG A 66 -10.20 -3.13 7.96
N HIS A 67 -9.98 -2.29 6.96
CA HIS A 67 -8.67 -2.17 6.33
C HIS A 67 -7.78 -1.29 7.19
N ARG A 68 -6.54 -1.73 7.39
CA ARG A 68 -5.45 -0.88 7.87
C ARG A 68 -4.78 -0.24 6.65
N PRO A 69 -3.90 0.78 6.84
CA PRO A 69 -2.95 1.12 5.79
C PRO A 69 -2.25 -0.14 5.27
N LEU A 70 -2.08 -0.25 3.95
CA LEU A 70 -1.53 -1.45 3.33
C LEU A 70 -0.16 -1.81 3.92
N VAL A 71 0.72 -0.82 4.03
CA VAL A 71 1.96 -0.89 4.81
C VAL A 71 1.83 0.14 5.94
N PRO A 72 1.56 -0.26 7.19
CA PRO A 72 1.32 0.69 8.29
C PRO A 72 2.54 1.52 8.69
N ASN A 73 3.74 0.96 8.57
CA ASN A 73 4.99 1.59 8.99
C ASN A 73 6.05 1.52 7.89
N PRO A 74 5.82 2.16 6.73
CA PRO A 74 6.82 2.15 5.66
C PRO A 74 8.05 2.95 6.11
N PRO A 75 9.27 2.44 5.92
CA PRO A 75 10.48 3.19 6.28
C PRO A 75 10.70 4.41 5.37
N LYS A 76 10.09 4.42 4.18
CA LYS A 76 10.08 5.52 3.22
C LYS A 76 8.73 5.57 2.53
N LEU A 77 8.15 6.76 2.44
CA LEU A 77 6.96 7.07 1.65
C LEU A 77 7.29 8.30 0.81
N LEU A 78 7.51 8.07 -0.49
CA LEU A 78 7.95 9.08 -1.45
C LEU A 78 6.81 9.33 -2.42
N CYS A 79 6.47 10.61 -2.61
CA CYS A 79 5.43 11.08 -3.53
C CYS A 79 6.08 11.82 -4.69
N LEU A 80 5.38 11.87 -5.83
CA LEU A 80 5.85 12.50 -7.07
C LEU A 80 4.89 13.61 -7.47
N GLY A 81 5.32 14.86 -7.34
CA GLY A 81 4.57 16.01 -7.85
C GLY A 81 4.72 16.17 -9.36
N LEU A 82 3.71 16.77 -9.99
CA LEU A 82 3.73 17.17 -11.41
C LEU A 82 4.09 16.01 -12.37
N ASN A 83 3.68 14.79 -12.03
CA ASN A 83 3.99 13.57 -12.78
C ASN A 83 2.87 13.18 -13.77
N ASP A 84 1.93 14.09 -14.00
CA ASP A 84 0.90 14.03 -15.03
C ASP A 84 0.94 15.36 -15.82
N VAL A 85 1.02 15.25 -17.15
CA VAL A 85 1.21 16.40 -18.05
C VAL A 85 0.01 17.35 -18.01
N ASP A 86 -1.20 16.80 -17.91
CA ASP A 86 -2.42 17.59 -17.89
C ASP A 86 -2.53 18.31 -16.54
N HIS A 87 -2.20 17.61 -15.43
CA HIS A 87 -2.16 18.22 -14.09
C HIS A 87 -1.11 19.34 -13.98
N ALA A 88 0.07 19.17 -14.59
CA ALA A 88 1.08 20.22 -14.61
C ALA A 88 0.57 21.48 -15.34
N ALA A 89 -0.15 21.29 -16.46
CA ALA A 89 -0.73 22.38 -17.23
C ALA A 89 -1.85 23.12 -16.46
N GLU A 90 -2.67 22.42 -15.67
CA GLU A 90 -3.74 23.02 -14.84
C GLU A 90 -3.19 24.04 -13.83
N GLY A 91 -2.06 23.72 -13.20
CA GLY A 91 -1.38 24.62 -12.26
C GLY A 91 -0.55 25.72 -12.92
N GLY A 92 -0.43 25.71 -14.25
CA GLY A 92 0.44 26.63 -14.99
C GLY A 92 1.93 26.36 -14.78
N PHE A 93 2.30 25.11 -14.48
CA PHE A 93 3.68 24.69 -14.28
C PHE A 93 4.26 24.09 -15.56
N ASP A 94 5.55 24.31 -15.79
CA ASP A 94 6.30 23.61 -16.83
C ASP A 94 6.51 22.14 -16.43
N VAL A 95 6.57 21.23 -17.42
CA VAL A 95 6.91 19.83 -17.18
C VAL A 95 8.35 19.76 -16.66
N PRO A 96 8.59 19.18 -15.47
CA PRO A 96 9.92 19.19 -14.87
C PRO A 96 10.87 18.24 -15.59
N ASP A 97 12.14 18.65 -15.75
CA ASP A 97 13.20 17.82 -16.36
C ASP A 97 13.58 16.58 -15.50
N PHE A 98 13.27 16.63 -14.21
CA PHE A 98 13.51 15.55 -13.24
C PHE A 98 12.29 15.38 -12.33
N PRO A 99 12.03 14.17 -11.80
CA PRO A 99 10.89 13.96 -10.91
C PRO A 99 10.92 14.87 -9.69
N ALA A 100 9.81 15.57 -9.42
CA ALA A 100 9.65 16.37 -8.20
C ALA A 100 9.28 15.44 -7.04
N VAL A 101 10.27 15.11 -6.20
CA VAL A 101 10.09 14.15 -5.11
C VAL A 101 9.91 14.87 -3.78
N PHE A 102 8.86 14.52 -3.04
CA PHE A 102 8.67 14.88 -1.64
C PHE A 102 8.34 13.64 -0.79
N ALA A 103 8.33 13.80 0.53
CA ALA A 103 8.09 12.70 1.45
C ALA A 103 6.84 12.96 2.30
N ARG A 104 6.05 11.91 2.48
CA ARG A 104 5.04 11.83 3.54
C ARG A 104 5.56 10.96 4.68
N ILE A 105 4.92 11.10 5.84
CA ILE A 105 5.24 10.32 7.03
C ILE A 105 4.21 9.22 7.26
N ALA A 106 4.64 8.11 7.85
CA ALA A 106 3.79 6.95 8.11
C ALA A 106 2.52 7.27 8.90
N SER A 107 2.60 8.23 9.84
CA SER A 107 1.46 8.67 10.65
C SER A 107 0.37 9.41 9.86
N SER A 108 0.62 9.78 8.61
CA SER A 108 -0.39 10.37 7.71
C SER A 108 -1.27 9.31 7.02
N LEU A 109 -0.93 8.02 7.15
CA LEU A 109 -1.66 6.94 6.48
C LEU A 109 -2.91 6.55 7.25
N ILE A 110 -4.02 6.38 6.53
CA ILE A 110 -5.26 5.81 7.04
C ILE A 110 -5.70 4.59 6.22
N GLY A 111 -6.55 3.76 6.80
CA GLY A 111 -7.10 2.58 6.13
C GLY A 111 -8.11 2.94 5.05
N HIS A 112 -8.37 2.01 4.13
CA HIS A 112 -9.46 2.16 3.17
C HIS A 112 -10.80 2.34 3.90
N ARG A 113 -11.59 3.36 3.47
CA ARG A 113 -12.88 3.78 4.07
C ARG A 113 -12.79 4.34 5.49
N GLU A 114 -11.60 4.56 6.01
CA GLU A 114 -11.43 5.33 7.24
C GLU A 114 -11.66 6.82 6.95
N PRO A 115 -12.26 7.57 7.89
CA PRO A 115 -12.48 8.99 7.72
C PRO A 115 -11.15 9.75 7.77
N MET A 116 -10.99 10.68 6.83
CA MET A 116 -9.91 11.65 6.85
C MET A 116 -10.32 12.88 7.65
N LEU A 117 -9.43 13.35 8.54
CA LEU A 117 -9.69 14.54 9.35
C LEU A 117 -9.28 15.78 8.56
N ARG A 118 -10.26 16.63 8.22
CA ARG A 118 -9.98 17.96 7.70
C ARG A 118 -9.40 18.85 8.81
N PRO A 119 -8.18 19.41 8.66
CA PRO A 119 -7.66 20.40 9.59
C PRO A 119 -8.56 21.63 9.65
N ARG A 120 -8.75 22.21 10.84
CA ARG A 120 -9.61 23.40 11.01
C ARG A 120 -9.03 24.61 10.32
N GLU A 121 -7.72 24.63 10.19
CA GLU A 121 -6.89 25.66 9.60
C GLU A 121 -6.91 25.60 8.06
N SER A 122 -7.43 24.52 7.47
CA SER A 122 -7.46 24.35 6.01
C SER A 122 -8.82 24.72 5.43
N GLU A 123 -8.82 25.75 4.58
CA GLU A 123 -9.95 26.11 3.71
C GLU A 123 -9.88 25.41 2.33
N GLN A 124 -8.75 24.76 2.03
CA GLN A 124 -8.41 24.18 0.72
C GLN A 124 -7.97 22.72 0.89
N LEU A 125 -8.70 21.93 1.67
CA LEU A 125 -8.47 20.48 1.67
C LEU A 125 -8.86 19.93 0.30
N ASP A 126 -7.91 19.29 -0.36
CA ASP A 126 -8.08 18.71 -1.68
C ASP A 126 -7.82 17.20 -1.67
N TYR A 127 -8.06 16.54 -2.80
CA TYR A 127 -7.83 15.11 -3.00
C TYR A 127 -7.00 14.88 -4.26
N GLU A 128 -6.13 13.87 -4.22
CA GLU A 128 -5.29 13.51 -5.36
C GLU A 128 -5.29 11.98 -5.51
N CYS A 129 -5.98 11.48 -6.53
CA CYS A 129 -6.05 10.04 -6.78
C CYS A 129 -4.76 9.56 -7.45
N GLU A 130 -3.95 8.79 -6.72
CA GLU A 130 -2.65 8.32 -7.19
C GLU A 130 -2.54 6.79 -7.31
N LEU A 131 -1.64 6.35 -8.18
CA LEU A 131 -1.13 4.99 -8.21
C LEU A 131 0.08 4.89 -7.26
N ALA A 132 -0.07 4.18 -6.15
CA ALA A 132 1.05 3.87 -5.28
C ALA A 132 1.76 2.58 -5.72
N VAL A 133 3.09 2.65 -5.82
CA VAL A 133 3.97 1.51 -6.11
C VAL A 133 4.54 0.97 -4.80
N VAL A 134 4.34 -0.32 -4.54
CA VAL A 134 4.86 -1.00 -3.34
C VAL A 134 6.14 -1.74 -3.70
N ILE A 135 7.25 -1.34 -3.09
CA ILE A 135 8.56 -1.99 -3.31
C ILE A 135 8.66 -3.26 -2.46
N GLY A 136 8.92 -4.38 -3.12
CA GLY A 136 9.08 -5.70 -2.49
C GLY A 136 10.53 -6.08 -2.22
N ARG A 137 11.45 -5.62 -3.09
CA ARG A 137 12.87 -5.96 -3.01
C ARG A 137 13.72 -4.72 -2.85
N ALA A 138 14.58 -4.69 -1.85
CA ALA A 138 15.52 -3.58 -1.66
C ALA A 138 16.55 -3.51 -2.81
N GLY A 139 17.04 -2.31 -3.10
CA GLY A 139 18.08 -2.10 -4.10
C GLY A 139 18.62 -0.67 -4.06
N ARG A 140 19.76 -0.45 -4.73
CA ARG A 140 20.38 0.87 -4.87
C ARG A 140 21.06 0.94 -6.24
N ARG A 141 20.87 2.05 -6.96
CA ARG A 141 21.33 2.21 -8.35
C ARG A 141 20.79 1.08 -9.25
N ILE A 142 19.49 0.85 -9.13
CA ILE A 142 18.76 -0.15 -9.92
C ILE A 142 18.72 0.37 -11.37
N PRO A 143 19.20 -0.39 -12.36
CA PRO A 143 19.02 -0.05 -13.77
C PRO A 143 17.53 0.00 -14.13
N GLU A 144 17.14 0.88 -15.05
CA GLU A 144 15.74 1.07 -15.43
C GLU A 144 15.10 -0.24 -15.90
N GLU A 145 15.83 -1.03 -16.68
CA GLU A 145 15.39 -2.32 -17.20
C GLU A 145 15.12 -3.39 -16.13
N GLN A 146 15.62 -3.19 -14.91
CA GLN A 146 15.38 -4.07 -13.75
C GLN A 146 14.43 -3.46 -12.72
N ALA A 147 13.92 -2.23 -12.94
CA ALA A 147 13.12 -1.52 -11.95
C ALA A 147 11.87 -2.30 -11.52
N LEU A 148 11.18 -2.92 -12.47
CA LEU A 148 9.94 -3.67 -12.20
C LEU A 148 10.18 -4.96 -11.41
N ASP A 149 11.38 -5.54 -11.44
CA ASP A 149 11.73 -6.71 -10.63
C ASP A 149 11.75 -6.40 -9.12
N HIS A 150 11.80 -5.12 -8.75
CA HIS A 150 11.75 -4.66 -7.37
C HIS A 150 10.33 -4.36 -6.87
N VAL A 151 9.33 -4.33 -7.75
CA VAL A 151 7.95 -3.98 -7.42
C VAL A 151 7.20 -5.21 -6.92
N ALA A 152 6.67 -5.16 -5.69
CA ALA A 152 5.78 -6.19 -5.16
C ALA A 152 4.36 -6.08 -5.71
N GLY A 153 3.92 -4.86 -6.01
CA GLY A 153 2.62 -4.59 -6.58
C GLY A 153 2.23 -3.12 -6.51
N TYR A 154 0.95 -2.88 -6.77
CA TYR A 154 0.37 -1.55 -6.88
C TYR A 154 -0.89 -1.44 -6.05
N THR A 155 -1.20 -0.24 -5.57
CA THR A 155 -2.44 0.09 -4.88
C THR A 155 -2.92 1.49 -5.26
N VAL A 156 -4.18 1.78 -4.98
CA VAL A 156 -4.71 3.14 -5.04
C VAL A 156 -4.27 3.89 -3.79
N PHE A 157 -3.93 5.17 -3.94
CA PHE A 157 -3.59 6.09 -2.87
C PHE A 157 -4.32 7.42 -3.06
N ASN A 158 -4.58 8.12 -1.95
CA ASN A 158 -5.11 9.48 -1.99
C ASN A 158 -4.07 10.39 -1.33
N ASP A 159 -3.46 11.30 -2.09
CA ASP A 159 -2.48 12.28 -1.59
C ASP A 159 -3.13 13.62 -1.16
N GLY A 160 -4.26 13.52 -0.45
CA GLY A 160 -4.95 14.62 0.23
C GLY A 160 -5.26 14.23 1.66
#